data_AF-A0A1L9C3D5-F1
#
_entry.id   AF-A0A1L9C3D5-F1
#
_cell.length_a   1.000
_cell.length_b   1.000
_cell.length_c   1.000
_cell.angle_alpha   90.00
_cell.angle_beta   90.00
_cell.angle_gamma   90.00
#
_symmetry.space_group_name_H-M   'P 1'
#
loop_
_entity.id
_entity.type
_entity.pdbx_description
1 polymer ?
#
loop_
_entity_poly.entity_id
_entity_poly.type
_entity_poly.pdbx_seq_one_letter_code
_entity_poly.pdbx_strand_id
1 'polypeptide(L)'
;MALVQIAAIKGHGEREVNNPGIAAIHISNIKEDYVKNIANELALMDVVKAKVIDTDSMRLSIAAKELGVMSAVCGRCGESLAIEEGKLKCPACGKTEKRKLSADYGTGII
;
A
#
# COMPACT_ATOMS: atom_id res chain seq x y z
N MET A 1 4.59 11.70 5.74
CA MET A 1 4.52 11.11 4.39
C MET A 1 5.17 9.73 4.41
N ALA A 2 4.86 8.87 3.43
CA ALA A 2 5.55 7.60 3.22
C ALA A 2 6.33 7.65 1.90
N LEU A 3 7.61 7.26 1.93
CA LEU A 3 8.43 7.13 0.75
C LEU A 3 8.25 5.73 0.18
N VAL A 4 8.11 5.62 -1.14
CA VAL A 4 7.90 4.36 -1.83
C VAL A 4 8.76 4.26 -3.08
N GLN A 5 9.13 3.04 -3.41
CA GLN A 5 9.79 2.71 -4.67
C GLN A 5 8.75 2.17 -5.65
N ILE A 6 8.80 2.61 -6.90
CA ILE A 6 7.90 2.10 -7.93
C ILE A 6 8.49 0.80 -8.47
N ALA A 7 7.73 -0.29 -8.31
CA ALA A 7 8.12 -1.61 -8.80
C ALA A 7 7.61 -1.86 -10.24
N ALA A 8 6.37 -1.47 -10.53
CA ALA A 8 5.73 -1.73 -11.82
C ALA A 8 4.65 -0.69 -12.13
N ILE A 9 4.30 -0.57 -13.42
CA ILE A 9 3.18 0.24 -13.91
C ILE A 9 2.13 -0.71 -14.48
N LYS A 10 0.91 -0.63 -13.94
CA LYS A 10 -0.22 -1.45 -14.40
C LYS A 10 -0.44 -1.29 -15.91
N GLY A 11 -0.59 -2.41 -16.61
CA GLY A 11 -0.84 -2.44 -18.06
C GLY A 11 0.41 -2.30 -18.93
N HIS A 12 1.59 -2.09 -18.36
CA HIS A 12 2.85 -1.92 -19.10
C HIS A 12 3.80 -3.14 -19.05
N GLY A 13 3.31 -4.32 -18.67
CA GLY A 13 4.04 -5.59 -18.72
C GLY A 13 5.35 -5.60 -17.92
N GLU A 14 6.30 -6.43 -18.33
CA GLU A 14 7.65 -6.55 -17.73
C GLU A 14 8.60 -5.40 -18.11
N ARG A 15 8.10 -4.32 -18.70
CA ARG A 15 8.97 -3.22 -19.14
C ARG A 15 9.56 -2.55 -17.90
N GLU A 16 10.87 -2.66 -17.74
CA GLU A 16 11.59 -2.03 -16.63
C GLU A 16 11.24 -0.54 -16.56
N VAL A 17 10.70 -0.13 -15.42
CA VAL A 17 10.52 1.28 -15.10
C VAL A 17 11.93 1.83 -14.88
N ASN A 18 12.53 2.36 -15.95
CA ASN A 18 13.88 2.89 -15.91
C ASN A 18 13.91 4.08 -14.94
N ASN A 19 14.60 3.87 -13.81
CA ASN A 19 14.83 4.85 -12.75
C ASN A 19 13.56 5.58 -12.26
N PRO A 20 12.63 4.92 -11.55
CA PRO A 20 11.39 5.56 -11.13
C PRO A 20 11.56 6.66 -10.07
N GLY A 21 12.77 6.81 -9.52
CA GLY A 21 13.03 7.65 -8.36
C GLY A 21 12.29 7.17 -7.11
N ILE A 22 12.45 7.94 -6.03
CA ILE A 22 11.66 7.79 -4.82
C ILE A 22 10.38 8.59 -5.02
N ALA A 23 9.23 7.95 -4.88
CA ALA A 23 7.92 8.60 -4.91
C ALA A 23 7.39 8.78 -3.48
N ALA A 24 6.44 9.69 -3.30
CA ALA A 24 5.90 10.01 -1.98
C ALA A 24 4.36 9.94 -1.92
N ILE A 25 3.85 9.27 -0.88
CA ILE A 25 2.45 9.32 -0.50
C ILE A 25 2.32 10.28 0.70
N HIS A 26 1.69 11.43 0.46
CA HIS A 26 1.40 12.40 1.51
C HIS A 26 0.22 11.92 2.38
N ILE A 27 0.16 12.32 3.65
CA ILE A 27 -0.88 11.86 4.58
C ILE A 27 -2.29 12.22 4.11
N SER A 28 -2.44 13.38 3.45
CA SER A 28 -3.69 13.85 2.85
C SER A 28 -4.16 13.01 1.66
N ASN A 29 -3.29 12.17 1.10
CA ASN A 29 -3.59 11.37 -0.09
C ASN A 29 -3.82 9.89 0.24
N ILE A 30 -3.99 9.56 1.53
CA ILE A 30 -4.17 8.17 1.97
C ILE A 30 -5.65 7.75 1.95
N LYS A 31 -6.55 8.64 2.37
CA LYS A 31 -8.01 8.46 2.35
C LYS A 31 -8.67 9.83 2.48
N GLU A 32 -9.97 9.90 2.16
CA GLU A 32 -10.74 11.15 2.29
C GLU A 32 -10.92 11.57 3.75
N ASP A 33 -11.10 10.58 4.64
CA ASP A 33 -11.19 10.80 6.07
C ASP A 33 -9.85 11.21 6.70
N TYR A 34 -9.94 11.91 7.83
CA TYR A 34 -8.76 12.33 8.59
C TYR A 34 -7.88 11.13 9.02
N VAL A 35 -6.61 11.17 8.63
CA VAL A 35 -5.58 10.22 9.06
C VAL A 35 -4.75 10.85 10.17
N LYS A 36 -4.85 10.30 11.38
CA LYS A 36 -4.04 10.76 12.53
C LYS A 36 -2.58 10.29 12.44
N ASN A 37 -2.36 9.07 11.96
CA ASN A 37 -1.04 8.46 11.89
C ASN A 37 -0.94 7.55 10.67
N ILE A 38 0.07 7.79 9.82
CA ILE A 38 0.35 6.99 8.62
C ILE A 38 0.65 5.53 8.97
N ALA A 39 1.25 5.24 10.13
CA ALA A 39 1.60 3.88 10.55
C ALA A 39 0.38 2.96 10.76
N ASN A 40 -0.84 3.53 10.84
CA ASN A 40 -2.09 2.76 10.88
C ASN A 40 -2.65 2.46 9.48
N GLU A 41 -2.07 3.04 8.44
CA GLU A 41 -2.57 2.99 7.07
C GLU A 41 -1.56 2.29 6.15
N LEU A 42 -0.27 2.49 6.39
CA LEU A 42 0.84 1.93 5.62
C LEU A 42 1.96 1.53 6.58
N ALA A 43 2.70 0.46 6.27
CA ALA A 43 3.99 0.21 6.90
C ALA A 43 5.02 -0.34 5.92
N LEU A 44 6.22 -0.55 6.44
CA LEU A 44 7.35 -1.09 5.69
C LEU A 44 7.01 -2.46 5.11
N MET A 45 7.56 -2.73 3.92
CA MET A 45 7.35 -3.96 3.14
C MET A 45 5.94 -4.18 2.59
N ASP A 46 5.03 -3.20 2.73
CA ASP A 46 3.75 -3.25 2.02
C ASP A 46 3.94 -3.08 0.52
N VAL A 47 3.22 -3.90 -0.25
CA VAL A 47 3.00 -3.63 -1.67
C VAL A 47 1.74 -2.78 -1.78
N VAL A 48 1.86 -1.62 -2.42
CA VAL A 48 0.79 -0.62 -2.46
C VAL A 48 0.44 -0.30 -3.91
N LYS A 49 -0.84 -0.44 -4.24
CA LYS A 49 -1.40 0.03 -5.50
C LYS A 49 -1.81 1.49 -5.35
N ALA A 50 -1.16 2.36 -6.11
CA ALA A 50 -1.32 3.80 -6.02
C ALA A 50 -1.52 4.43 -7.40
N LYS A 51 -2.04 5.65 -7.41
CA LYS A 51 -2.18 6.50 -8.61
C LYS A 51 -1.20 7.66 -8.52
N VAL A 52 -0.46 7.90 -9.61
CA VAL A 52 0.36 9.11 -9.76
C VAL A 52 -0.58 10.30 -9.94
N ILE A 53 -0.42 11.33 -9.12
CA ILE A 53 -1.20 12.56 -9.19
C ILE A 53 -0.35 13.78 -9.53
N ASP A 54 0.98 13.65 -9.46
CA ASP A 54 1.96 14.65 -9.85
C ASP A 54 3.22 13.92 -10.35
N THR A 55 3.59 14.14 -11.61
CA THR A 55 4.76 13.52 -12.25
C THR A 55 6.05 14.29 -12.00
N ASP A 56 5.97 15.59 -11.69
CA ASP A 56 7.15 16.42 -11.47
C ASP A 56 7.71 16.15 -10.08
N SER A 57 6.83 16.04 -9.08
CA SER A 57 7.21 15.75 -7.70
C SER A 57 7.08 14.26 -7.33
N MET A 58 6.72 13.39 -8.28
CA MET A 58 6.41 11.97 -8.07
C MET A 58 5.49 11.72 -6.87
N ARG A 59 4.41 12.50 -6.77
CA ARG A 59 3.44 12.39 -5.67
C ARG A 59 2.34 11.40 -6.04
N LEU A 60 2.01 10.55 -5.09
CA LEU A 60 1.04 9.47 -5.26
C LEU A 60 -0.18 9.66 -4.34
N SER A 61 -1.29 9.02 -4.72
CA SER A 61 -2.51 8.89 -3.93
C SER A 61 -2.99 7.45 -3.87
N ILE A 62 -3.54 7.08 -2.71
CA ILE A 62 -4.20 5.81 -2.43
C ILE A 62 -5.60 6.00 -1.84
N ALA A 63 -6.17 7.20 -1.97
CA ALA A 63 -7.44 7.56 -1.33
C ALA A 63 -8.64 6.78 -1.88
N ALA A 64 -8.62 6.42 -3.17
CA ALA A 64 -9.70 5.66 -3.80
C ALA A 64 -9.85 4.24 -3.21
N LYS A 65 -11.03 3.63 -3.40
CA LYS A 65 -11.37 2.32 -2.82
C LYS A 65 -10.58 1.17 -3.46
N GLU A 66 -10.34 1.24 -4.77
CA GLU A 66 -9.48 0.29 -5.49
C GLU A 66 -7.97 0.50 -5.27
N LEU A 67 -7.58 1.54 -4.53
CA LEU A 67 -6.18 1.84 -4.20
C LEU A 67 -5.88 1.57 -2.72
N GLY A 68 -4.61 1.32 -2.42
CA GLY A 68 -4.15 0.97 -1.09
C GLY A 68 -3.24 -0.26 -1.09
N VAL A 69 -3.07 -0.82 0.09
CA VAL A 69 -2.24 -2.00 0.31
C VAL A 69 -2.84 -3.21 -0.42
N MET A 70 -1.99 -3.93 -1.15
CA MET A 70 -2.29 -5.15 -1.91
C MET A 70 -1.85 -6.41 -1.19
N SER A 71 -0.70 -6.34 -0.52
CA SER A 71 -0.16 -7.38 0.34
C SER A 71 0.61 -6.73 1.47
N ALA A 72 0.54 -7.35 2.64
CA ALA A 72 1.22 -6.91 3.84
C ALA A 72 1.76 -8.10 4.61
N VAL A 73 2.86 -7.88 5.32
CA VAL A 73 3.47 -8.84 6.23
C VAL A 73 3.30 -8.40 7.68
N CYS A 74 3.24 -9.38 8.59
CA CYS A 74 3.15 -9.12 10.01
C CYS A 74 4.43 -8.46 10.51
N GLY A 75 4.32 -7.28 11.12
CA GLY A 75 5.49 -6.59 11.68
C GLY A 75 6.15 -7.29 12.88
N ARG A 76 5.57 -8.41 13.37
CA ARG A 76 6.16 -9.22 14.46
C ARG A 76 6.90 -10.44 13.94
N CYS A 77 6.31 -11.21 13.02
CA CYS A 77 6.85 -12.51 12.59
C CYS A 77 7.13 -12.62 11.08
N GLY A 78 6.82 -11.60 10.29
CA GLY A 78 7.04 -11.59 8.84
C GLY A 78 6.03 -12.38 8.02
N GLU A 79 5.11 -13.12 8.66
CA GLU A 79 4.08 -13.91 7.96
C GLU A 79 3.08 -13.02 7.21
N SER A 80 2.57 -13.49 6.07
CA SER A 80 1.58 -12.75 5.30
C SER A 80 0.29 -12.53 6.09
N LEU A 81 -0.23 -11.30 6.09
CA LEU A 81 -1.47 -10.96 6.79
C LEU A 81 -2.68 -11.38 5.95
N ALA A 82 -3.67 -12.02 6.59
CA ALA A 82 -4.94 -12.39 5.97
C ALA A 82 -6.06 -11.47 6.45
N ILE A 83 -7.09 -11.29 5.62
CA ILE A 83 -8.31 -10.59 6.05
C ILE A 83 -9.19 -11.58 6.80
N GLU A 84 -9.44 -11.32 8.07
CA GLU A 84 -10.34 -12.07 8.93
C GLU A 84 -11.35 -11.08 9.53
N GLU A 85 -12.65 -11.28 9.27
CA GLU A 85 -13.74 -10.40 9.72
C GLU A 85 -13.53 -8.90 9.38
N GLY A 86 -12.95 -8.62 8.21
CA GLY A 86 -12.67 -7.25 7.76
C GLY A 86 -11.46 -6.59 8.42
N LYS A 87 -10.63 -7.34 9.16
CA LYS A 87 -9.38 -6.86 9.78
C LYS A 87 -8.20 -7.67 9.26
N LEU A 88 -7.02 -7.07 9.19
CA LEU A 88 -5.80 -7.81 8.90
C LEU A 88 -5.32 -8.54 10.14
N LYS A 89 -5.28 -9.87 10.08
CA LYS A 89 -4.83 -10.73 11.16
C LYS A 89 -3.75 -11.68 10.67
N CYS A 90 -2.72 -11.82 11.48
CA CYS A 90 -1.63 -12.76 11.22
C CYS A 90 -2.08 -14.18 11.59
N PRO A 91 -2.03 -15.14 10.66
CA PRO A 91 -2.40 -16.53 10.95
C PRO A 91 -1.39 -17.24 11.87
N ALA A 92 -0.11 -16.84 11.85
CA ALA A 92 0.94 -17.48 12.64
C ALA A 92 0.98 -17.00 14.11
N CYS A 93 0.87 -15.70 14.37
CA CYS A 93 1.00 -15.14 15.72
C CYS A 93 -0.25 -14.47 16.28
N GLY A 94 -1.36 -14.44 15.51
CA GLY A 94 -2.64 -13.85 15.91
C GLY A 94 -2.67 -12.32 15.99
N LYS A 95 -1.56 -11.64 15.70
CA LYS A 95 -1.49 -10.17 15.76
C LYS A 95 -2.42 -9.55 14.72
N THR A 96 -3.24 -8.60 15.17
CA THR A 96 -4.10 -7.81 14.29
C THR A 96 -3.46 -6.46 14.00
N GLU A 97 -3.48 -6.05 12.74
CA GLU A 97 -2.92 -4.77 12.29
C GLU A 97 -3.97 -4.01 11.46
N LYS A 98 -3.78 -2.68 11.34
CA LYS A 98 -4.62 -1.82 10.50
C LYS A 98 -3.79 -1.31 9.35
N ARG A 99 -4.38 -1.27 8.16
CA ARG A 99 -3.82 -0.70 6.92
C ARG A 99 -4.96 -0.13 6.07
N LYS A 100 -4.65 0.81 5.17
CA LYS A 100 -5.54 1.26 4.10
C LYS A 100 -5.56 0.18 3.02
N LEU A 101 -6.48 -0.78 3.18
CA LEU A 101 -6.67 -1.83 2.20
C LEU A 101 -7.25 -1.28 0.90
N SER A 102 -6.78 -1.85 -0.21
CA SER A 102 -7.52 -1.78 -1.47
C SER A 102 -8.57 -2.89 -1.52
N ALA A 103 -9.59 -2.68 -2.32
CA ALA A 103 -10.56 -3.71 -2.69
C ALA A 103 -9.91 -4.99 -3.28
N ASP A 104 -8.73 -4.89 -3.88
CA ASP A 104 -8.05 -6.02 -4.55
C ASP A 104 -7.02 -6.74 -3.64
N TYR A 105 -7.03 -6.49 -2.32
CA TYR A 105 -6.07 -7.11 -1.40
C TYR A 105 -6.07 -8.64 -1.50
N GLY A 106 -4.88 -9.25 -1.60
CA GLY A 106 -4.71 -10.70 -1.64
C GLY A 106 -5.17 -11.38 -2.94
N THR A 107 -5.65 -10.63 -3.94
CA THR A 107 -6.08 -11.18 -5.24
C THR A 107 -4.93 -11.47 -6.20
N GLY A 108 -3.74 -10.91 -5.94
CA GLY A 108 -2.61 -10.98 -6.86
C GLY A 108 -2.75 -10.09 -8.11
N ILE A 109 -3.81 -9.28 -8.20
CA ILE A 109 -4.06 -8.39 -9.33
C ILE A 109 -3.32 -7.07 -9.10
N ILE A 110 -2.18 -6.90 -9.78
CA ILE A 110 -1.35 -5.69 -9.77
C ILE A 110 -1.54 -4.92 -11.08
#